data_AF-A0A0M4K2D7-F1
#
_entry.id   AF-A0A0M4K2D7-F1
#
_cell.length_a   1.000
_cell.length_b   1.000
_cell.length_c   1.000
_cell.angle_alpha   90.00
_cell.angle_beta   90.00
_cell.angle_gamma   90.00
#
_symmetry.space_group_name_H-M   'P 1'
#
loop_
_entity.id
_entity.type
_entity.pdbx_description
1 polymer ?
#
loop_
_entity_poly.entity_id
_entity_poly.type
_entity_poly.pdbx_seq_one_letter_code
_entity_poly.pdbx_strand_id
1 'polypeptide(L)'
;MYKQDYSKYLNNNNNNKKKTTKDKLKIIWVWTKLILFVFIIVSMLWGCVQMYQPKYTVSTVKDMSGNKVFSPGVSFEIIIKSLGDWSSKNHWFSVDSNGNMVEYAFNPISSWGQAFTVTSSPFYGFFVYPIAWVLVSFISLFSTHNNKGLDPSSASYGVSAIFAIFFTSLIIRGITLAFTWKTQINQEKMQGLQSKQAEIQEKYKNSSDPSAKQKQQLELMGLYKKEGISPMSSLATSFLSMPFLFAMFSVVRATHALKVATVGKITLVEVPFEQIKQGNWIYLTLIVIYLPLQIISMLLPMILQMFKKKPKLESEQQKKARKKQLIMQIVFMVVFLFVVFNIASGVAIYWIFSSTFQILQTLGFHYLKETRVSRMKKKREKLNIKNKTLAAKVSNDSKNKK
;
A
#
# COMPACT_ATOMS: atom_id res chain seq x y z
N MET A 1 5.74 -16.36 -10.99
CA MET A 1 5.85 -17.46 -10.01
C MET A 1 4.49 -18.11 -9.71
N TYR A 2 3.57 -18.16 -10.68
CA TYR A 2 2.36 -18.98 -10.58
C TYR A 2 2.25 -19.82 -11.85
N LYS A 3 3.16 -20.79 -11.95
CA LYS A 3 3.01 -21.96 -12.84
C LYS A 3 2.60 -23.20 -12.03
N GLN A 4 2.35 -23.04 -10.73
CA GLN A 4 1.95 -24.13 -9.85
C GLN A 4 0.50 -23.92 -9.49
N ASP A 5 -0.35 -24.74 -10.11
CA ASP A 5 -1.73 -24.93 -9.71
C ASP A 5 -1.72 -25.63 -8.34
N TYR A 6 -1.68 -24.83 -7.27
CA TYR A 6 -1.64 -25.35 -5.90
C TYR A 6 -2.93 -26.09 -5.52
N SER A 7 -4.02 -25.88 -6.27
CA SER A 7 -5.28 -26.62 -6.10
C SER A 7 -5.08 -28.13 -6.25
N LYS A 8 -4.12 -28.56 -7.08
CA LYS A 8 -3.79 -29.99 -7.25
C LYS A 8 -3.24 -30.64 -5.98
N TYR A 9 -2.64 -29.86 -5.09
CA TYR A 9 -2.03 -30.37 -3.85
C TYR A 9 -2.95 -30.22 -2.63
N LEU A 10 -3.90 -29.28 -2.70
CA LEU A 10 -4.92 -29.01 -1.68
C LEU A 10 -6.21 -29.82 -1.90
N ASN A 11 -6.51 -30.24 -3.13
CA ASN A 11 -7.66 -31.08 -3.43
C ASN A 11 -7.32 -32.56 -3.12
N ASN A 12 -8.11 -33.18 -2.24
CA ASN A 12 -7.90 -34.55 -1.78
C ASN A 12 -8.46 -35.62 -2.74
N ASN A 13 -9.06 -35.23 -3.87
CA ASN A 13 -9.77 -36.15 -4.76
C ASN A 13 -8.92 -37.09 -5.63
N ASN A 14 -7.58 -37.10 -5.51
CA ASN A 14 -6.73 -38.08 -6.19
C ASN A 14 -6.28 -39.16 -5.20
N ASN A 15 -7.17 -40.11 -4.96
CA ASN A 15 -7.07 -41.17 -3.94
C ASN A 15 -5.99 -42.26 -4.15
N ASN A 16 -5.00 -42.14 -5.05
CA ASN A 16 -4.08 -43.26 -5.32
C ASN A 16 -2.60 -42.95 -5.62
N LYS A 17 -2.06 -41.78 -5.25
CA LYS A 17 -0.61 -41.54 -5.31
C LYS A 17 -0.05 -41.11 -3.96
N LYS A 18 0.85 -41.92 -3.36
CA LYS A 18 1.66 -41.54 -2.19
C LYS A 18 2.36 -40.21 -2.49
N LYS A 19 1.96 -39.13 -1.81
CA LYS A 19 2.54 -37.79 -1.97
C LYS A 19 4.03 -37.85 -1.62
N THR A 20 4.88 -37.39 -2.53
CA THR A 20 6.34 -37.37 -2.31
C THR A 20 6.73 -36.38 -1.21
N THR A 21 7.91 -36.51 -0.60
CA THR A 21 8.43 -35.55 0.39
C THR A 21 8.44 -34.12 -0.16
N LYS A 22 8.76 -33.94 -1.45
CA LYS A 22 8.71 -32.65 -2.14
C LYS A 22 7.28 -32.08 -2.23
N ASP A 23 6.27 -32.93 -2.36
CA ASP A 23 4.87 -32.48 -2.41
C ASP A 23 4.35 -32.11 -1.02
N LYS A 24 4.74 -32.86 0.03
CA LYS A 24 4.46 -32.48 1.42
C LYS A 24 5.09 -31.13 1.77
N LEU A 25 6.33 -30.90 1.37
CA LEU A 25 7.06 -29.65 1.64
C LEU A 25 6.43 -28.44 0.94
N LYS A 26 5.93 -28.62 -0.30
CA LYS A 26 5.15 -27.58 -0.99
C LYS A 26 3.83 -27.29 -0.29
N ILE A 27 3.12 -28.31 0.19
CA ILE A 27 1.86 -28.13 0.93
C ILE A 27 2.13 -27.33 2.21
N ILE A 28 3.15 -27.71 2.99
CA ILE A 28 3.57 -26.98 4.19
C ILE A 28 3.84 -25.52 3.82
N TRP A 29 4.64 -25.26 2.78
CA TRP A 29 4.99 -23.90 2.38
C TRP A 29 3.79 -23.04 1.94
N VAL A 30 2.78 -23.65 1.32
CA VAL A 30 1.52 -22.96 0.98
C VAL A 30 0.76 -22.59 2.25
N TRP A 31 0.60 -23.53 3.18
CA TRP A 31 -0.10 -23.28 4.44
C TRP A 31 0.64 -22.25 5.31
N THR A 32 1.97 -22.32 5.39
CA THR A 32 2.79 -21.32 6.09
C THR A 32 2.52 -19.91 5.55
N LYS A 33 2.46 -19.75 4.23
CA LYS A 33 2.15 -18.45 3.62
C LYS A 33 0.74 -17.96 3.92
N LEU A 34 -0.23 -18.86 3.89
CA LEU A 34 -1.63 -18.52 4.13
C LEU A 34 -1.81 -18.11 5.60
N ILE A 35 -1.25 -18.89 6.53
CA ILE A 35 -1.25 -18.58 7.96
C ILE A 35 -0.55 -17.24 8.22
N LEU A 36 0.62 -17.00 7.61
CA LEU A 36 1.33 -15.74 7.75
C LEU A 36 0.53 -14.55 7.20
N PHE A 37 -0.14 -14.72 6.07
CA PHE A 37 -1.02 -13.69 5.50
C PHE A 37 -2.21 -13.37 6.41
N VAL A 38 -2.88 -14.39 6.94
CA VAL A 38 -3.99 -14.23 7.89
C VAL A 38 -3.50 -13.59 9.18
N PHE A 39 -2.35 -14.04 9.71
CA PHE A 39 -1.73 -13.47 10.90
C PHE A 39 -1.45 -11.98 10.73
N ILE A 40 -0.88 -11.55 9.59
CA ILE A 40 -0.62 -10.12 9.33
C ILE A 40 -1.93 -9.32 9.32
N ILE A 41 -2.98 -9.83 8.68
CA ILE A 41 -4.28 -9.13 8.63
C ILE A 41 -4.90 -9.02 10.03
N VAL A 42 -4.96 -10.14 10.77
CA VAL A 42 -5.52 -10.16 12.12
C VAL A 42 -4.71 -9.27 13.05
N SER A 43 -3.38 -9.34 12.98
CA SER A 43 -2.48 -8.48 13.74
C SER A 43 -2.72 -7.00 13.42
N MET A 44 -2.84 -6.64 12.14
CA MET A 44 -3.09 -5.26 11.72
C MET A 44 -4.46 -4.76 12.20
N LEU A 45 -5.53 -5.53 11.99
CA LEU A 45 -6.87 -5.18 12.45
C LEU A 45 -6.92 -5.06 13.97
N TRP A 46 -6.27 -5.98 14.68
CA TRP A 46 -6.13 -5.92 16.14
C TRP A 46 -5.42 -4.64 16.57
N GLY A 47 -4.25 -4.32 16.00
CA GLY A 47 -3.51 -3.10 16.28
C GLY A 47 -4.31 -1.83 16.00
N CYS A 48 -5.06 -1.78 14.89
CA CYS A 48 -5.93 -0.66 14.56
C CYS A 48 -7.07 -0.48 15.58
N VAL A 49 -7.78 -1.55 15.95
CA VAL A 49 -8.87 -1.49 16.94
C VAL A 49 -8.35 -1.15 18.33
N GLN A 50 -7.18 -1.68 18.67
CA GLN A 50 -6.54 -1.47 19.96
C GLN A 50 -6.24 0.00 20.23
N MET A 51 -5.84 0.76 19.20
CA MET A 51 -5.58 2.19 19.34
C MET A 51 -6.83 3.02 19.69
N TYR A 52 -8.05 2.48 19.51
CA TYR A 52 -9.30 3.14 19.90
C TYR A 52 -9.85 2.67 21.26
N GLN A 53 -9.15 1.76 21.93
CA GLN A 53 -9.54 1.32 23.27
C GLN A 53 -9.24 2.41 24.31
N PRO A 54 -10.10 2.61 25.33
CA PRO A 54 -9.92 3.64 26.37
C PRO A 54 -8.57 3.63 27.11
N LYS A 55 -7.93 2.45 27.17
CA LYS A 55 -6.60 2.22 27.77
C LYS A 55 -5.41 2.63 26.88
N TYR A 56 -5.68 2.98 25.62
CA TYR A 56 -4.70 3.38 24.61
C TYR A 56 -5.06 4.72 23.94
N THR A 57 -6.22 5.29 24.25
CA THR A 57 -6.65 6.62 23.84
C THR A 57 -6.50 7.59 25.00
N VAL A 58 -6.24 8.85 24.67
CA VAL A 58 -6.26 9.96 25.63
C VAL A 58 -7.70 10.10 26.14
N SER A 59 -8.03 9.40 27.23
CA SER A 59 -9.36 9.42 27.84
C SER A 59 -9.43 10.53 28.88
N THR A 60 -10.56 11.23 28.94
CA THR A 60 -10.84 12.21 29.99
C THR A 60 -11.65 11.53 31.09
N VAL A 61 -11.11 11.50 32.30
CA VAL A 61 -11.80 11.11 33.53
C VAL A 61 -12.27 12.37 34.24
N LYS A 62 -13.33 12.29 35.04
CA LYS A 62 -13.72 13.41 35.90
C LYS A 62 -12.91 13.32 37.19
N ASP A 63 -12.26 14.42 37.58
CA ASP A 63 -11.61 14.50 38.89
C ASP A 63 -12.67 14.56 40.02
N MET A 64 -12.21 14.53 41.27
CA MET A 64 -13.06 14.64 42.46
C MET A 64 -13.81 16.00 42.53
N SER A 65 -13.37 16.98 41.74
CA SER A 65 -13.97 18.31 41.61
C SER A 65 -14.96 18.40 40.43
N GLY A 66 -15.18 17.31 39.68
CA GLY A 66 -16.10 17.25 38.55
C GLY A 66 -15.53 17.74 37.20
N ASN A 67 -14.28 18.19 37.16
CA ASN A 67 -13.62 18.66 35.95
C ASN A 67 -13.15 17.49 35.09
N LYS A 68 -13.24 17.61 33.76
CA LYS A 68 -12.69 16.63 32.83
C LYS A 68 -11.16 16.77 32.79
N VAL A 69 -10.45 15.85 33.43
CA VAL A 69 -8.99 15.73 33.40
C VAL A 69 -8.58 14.51 32.59
N PHE A 70 -7.42 14.52 31.94
CA PHE A 70 -6.98 13.34 31.19
C PHE A 70 -6.49 12.24 32.14
N SER A 71 -6.85 10.97 31.86
CA SER A 71 -6.43 9.84 32.67
C SER A 71 -4.92 9.60 32.50
N PRO A 72 -4.13 9.47 33.58
CA PRO A 72 -2.73 9.05 33.51
C PRO A 72 -2.59 7.63 32.93
N GLY A 73 -1.55 7.38 32.11
CA GLY A 73 -1.11 6.01 31.78
C GLY A 73 -1.92 5.25 30.71
N VAL A 74 -2.87 5.91 30.05
CA VAL A 74 -3.70 5.35 28.97
C VAL A 74 -3.18 5.64 27.57
N SER A 75 -2.07 6.35 27.42
CA SER A 75 -1.45 6.58 26.12
C SER A 75 -0.03 6.03 26.13
N PHE A 76 0.50 5.64 24.97
CA PHE A 76 1.89 5.22 24.83
C PHE A 76 2.62 6.07 23.81
N GLU A 77 3.93 6.11 23.95
CA GLU A 77 4.79 6.94 23.12
C GLU A 77 6.09 6.21 22.78
N ILE A 78 6.42 6.16 21.50
CA ILE A 78 7.67 5.60 21.02
C ILE A 78 8.76 6.66 21.18
N ILE A 79 9.70 6.39 22.08
CA ILE A 79 10.83 7.27 22.40
C ILE A 79 12.12 6.53 22.04
N ILE A 80 12.76 6.99 20.97
CA ILE A 80 14.00 6.37 20.47
C ILE A 80 15.15 7.27 20.85
N LYS A 81 16.07 6.72 21.67
CA LYS A 81 17.14 7.46 22.37
C LYS A 81 18.09 8.27 21.48
N SER A 82 18.05 8.12 20.16
CA SER A 82 19.01 8.73 19.24
C SER A 82 18.87 10.25 19.09
N LEU A 83 17.83 10.88 19.65
CA LEU A 83 17.58 12.32 19.57
C LEU A 83 17.79 13.07 20.89
N GLY A 84 18.49 12.46 21.87
CA GLY A 84 18.71 13.07 23.18
C GLY A 84 17.50 12.99 24.12
N ASP A 85 16.43 12.30 23.70
CA ASP A 85 15.30 11.96 24.55
C ASP A 85 15.64 10.87 25.56
N TRP A 86 15.27 11.12 26.80
CA TRP A 86 15.38 10.16 27.88
C TRP A 86 14.06 9.42 28.04
N SER A 87 14.10 8.09 27.86
CA SER A 87 12.94 7.19 28.08
C SER A 87 12.37 7.22 29.51
N SER A 88 13.02 7.92 30.45
CA SER A 88 12.54 8.11 31.82
C SER A 88 11.40 9.14 31.91
N LYS A 89 11.20 9.97 30.88
CA LYS A 89 10.02 10.83 30.80
C LYS A 89 8.80 9.96 30.53
N ASN A 90 7.95 9.83 31.55
CA ASN A 90 6.64 9.18 31.48
C ASN A 90 5.50 10.20 31.62
N HIS A 91 5.83 11.49 31.64
CA HIS A 91 4.87 12.58 31.70
C HIS A 91 5.34 13.75 30.84
N TRP A 92 4.39 14.55 30.36
CA TRP A 92 4.65 15.86 29.74
C TRP A 92 3.66 16.89 30.30
N PHE A 93 4.01 18.17 30.25
CA PHE A 93 3.17 19.24 30.76
C PHE A 93 2.60 20.06 29.59
N SER A 94 1.32 20.42 29.66
CA SER A 94 0.68 21.38 28.76
C SER A 94 -0.01 22.46 29.56
N VAL A 95 -0.14 23.65 28.98
CA VAL A 95 -1.01 24.68 29.52
C VAL A 95 -2.40 24.48 28.88
N ASP A 96 -3.46 24.42 29.68
CA ASP A 96 -4.83 24.37 29.18
C ASP A 96 -5.29 25.74 28.66
N SER A 97 -6.49 25.81 28.06
CA SER A 97 -7.05 27.07 27.55
C SER A 97 -7.30 28.14 28.64
N ASN A 98 -7.23 27.76 29.91
CA ASN A 98 -7.43 28.62 31.07
C ASN A 98 -6.10 29.04 31.73
N GLY A 99 -4.96 28.65 31.16
CA GLY A 99 -3.64 28.97 31.70
C GLY A 99 -3.13 28.01 32.77
N ASN A 100 -3.84 26.91 33.09
CA ASN A 100 -3.41 25.95 34.09
C ASN A 100 -2.41 24.96 33.50
N MET A 101 -1.36 24.64 34.25
CA MET A 101 -0.43 23.57 33.92
C MET A 101 -1.10 22.21 34.21
N VAL A 102 -1.25 21.41 33.17
CA VAL A 102 -1.79 20.05 33.21
C VAL A 102 -0.64 19.08 32.93
N GLU A 103 -0.48 18.09 33.81
CA GLU A 103 0.48 16.99 33.63
C GLU A 103 -0.20 15.79 32.96
N TYR A 104 0.47 15.21 31.98
CA TYR A 104 -0.03 14.11 31.16
C TYR A 104 0.91 12.92 31.23
N ALA A 105 0.50 11.86 31.92
CA ALA A 105 1.28 10.62 31.98
C ALA A 105 1.05 9.70 30.76
N PHE A 106 2.12 9.06 30.28
CA PHE A 106 2.11 8.10 29.18
C PHE A 106 3.10 6.95 29.43
N ASN A 107 2.90 5.84 28.72
CA ASN A 107 3.77 4.66 28.75
C ASN A 107 4.86 4.75 27.66
N PRO A 108 6.13 5.00 28.01
CA PRO A 108 7.20 5.07 27.03
C PRO A 108 7.54 3.68 26.46
N ILE A 109 7.71 3.61 25.14
CA ILE A 109 8.20 2.45 24.40
C ILE A 109 9.56 2.82 23.83
N SER A 110 10.63 2.34 24.48
CA SER A 110 12.01 2.64 24.06
C SER A 110 12.75 1.44 23.49
N SER A 111 12.20 0.24 23.61
CA SER A 111 12.77 -0.99 23.05
C SER A 111 11.78 -1.76 22.18
N TRP A 112 12.31 -2.58 21.29
CA TRP A 112 11.50 -3.42 20.41
C TRP A 112 10.60 -4.40 21.17
N GLY A 113 11.10 -4.97 22.27
CA GLY A 113 10.31 -5.86 23.14
C GLY A 113 9.13 -5.13 23.80
N GLN A 114 9.33 -3.90 24.26
CA GLN A 114 8.26 -3.08 24.84
C GLN A 114 7.15 -2.77 23.84
N ALA A 115 7.46 -2.69 22.54
CA ALA A 115 6.43 -2.49 21.52
C ALA A 115 5.41 -3.64 21.49
N PHE A 116 5.80 -4.87 21.86
CA PHE A 116 4.86 -5.98 22.00
C PHE A 116 4.11 -5.96 23.33
N THR A 117 4.81 -5.71 24.43
CA THR A 117 4.23 -5.85 25.78
C THR A 117 3.37 -4.65 26.18
N VAL A 118 3.87 -3.43 25.99
CA VAL A 118 3.15 -2.18 26.35
C VAL A 118 1.90 -1.99 25.50
N THR A 119 2.02 -2.22 24.19
CA THR A 119 0.86 -2.10 23.32
C THR A 119 -0.01 -3.33 23.31
N SER A 120 0.46 -4.49 23.81
CA SER A 120 -0.19 -5.80 23.64
C SER A 120 -0.60 -6.08 22.19
N SER A 121 0.25 -5.68 21.23
CA SER A 121 -0.05 -5.74 19.80
C SER A 121 1.14 -6.22 18.97
N PRO A 122 1.04 -7.37 18.28
CA PRO A 122 2.09 -7.82 17.36
C PRO A 122 2.31 -6.83 16.20
N PHE A 123 1.31 -6.03 15.85
CA PHE A 123 1.42 -5.03 14.78
C PHE A 123 2.40 -3.92 15.14
N TYR A 124 2.35 -3.45 16.39
CA TYR A 124 3.27 -2.43 16.87
C TYR A 124 4.70 -2.95 16.94
N GLY A 125 4.88 -4.19 17.39
CA GLY A 125 6.19 -4.83 17.41
C GLY A 125 6.76 -5.10 16.01
N PHE A 126 6.00 -5.71 15.09
CA PHE A 126 6.52 -6.12 13.78
C PHE A 126 6.55 -5.02 12.73
N PHE A 127 5.68 -4.00 12.81
CA PHE A 127 5.57 -2.96 11.79
C PHE A 127 5.84 -1.56 12.34
N VAL A 128 5.12 -1.12 13.39
CA VAL A 128 5.19 0.28 13.85
C VAL A 128 6.57 0.63 14.40
N TYR A 129 7.09 -0.16 15.36
CA TYR A 129 8.35 0.14 16.02
C TYR A 129 9.56 0.10 15.06
N PRO A 130 9.72 -0.91 14.18
CA PRO A 130 10.81 -0.90 13.21
C PRO A 130 10.75 0.30 12.26
N ILE A 131 9.55 0.70 11.81
CA ILE A 131 9.38 1.87 10.94
C ILE A 131 9.69 3.17 11.72
N ALA A 132 9.22 3.30 12.97
CA ALA A 132 9.56 4.41 13.84
C ALA A 132 11.08 4.52 14.04
N TRP A 133 11.76 3.40 14.25
CA TRP A 133 13.20 3.32 14.42
C TRP A 133 13.98 3.79 13.18
N VAL A 134 13.60 3.29 12.00
CA VAL A 134 14.19 3.75 10.73
C VAL A 134 13.95 5.25 10.54
N LEU A 135 12.73 5.71 10.81
CA LEU A 135 12.38 7.11 10.64
C LEU A 135 13.18 8.02 11.57
N VAL A 136 13.23 7.70 12.86
CA VAL A 136 13.99 8.48 13.85
C VAL A 136 15.49 8.47 13.54
N SER A 137 16.01 7.37 13.01
CA SER A 137 17.40 7.28 12.55
C SER A 137 17.67 8.25 11.40
N PHE A 138 16.75 8.40 10.44
CA PHE A 138 16.87 9.44 9.42
C PHE A 138 16.74 10.86 9.99
N ILE A 139 15.86 11.09 10.96
CA ILE A 139 15.78 12.40 11.63
C ILE A 139 17.14 12.74 12.25
N SER A 140 17.77 11.81 12.98
CA SER A 140 19.10 12.05 13.57
C SER A 140 20.19 12.24 12.52
N LEU A 141 20.09 11.59 11.35
CA LEU A 141 21.05 11.73 10.27
C LEU A 141 20.97 13.10 9.59
N PHE A 142 19.76 13.64 9.43
CA PHE A 142 19.52 14.92 8.74
C PHE A 142 19.42 16.11 9.70
N SER A 143 19.37 15.89 11.00
CA SER A 143 19.44 16.97 11.99
C SER A 143 20.89 17.39 12.13
N THR A 144 21.21 18.63 11.72
CA THR A 144 22.56 19.19 11.79
C THR A 144 23.04 19.19 13.25
N HIS A 145 23.84 18.20 13.63
CA HIS A 145 24.30 17.95 14.99
C HIS A 145 25.32 19.02 15.44
N ASN A 146 24.84 20.21 15.83
CA ASN A 146 25.65 21.17 16.59
C ASN A 146 25.17 21.36 18.04
N ASN A 147 24.03 20.80 18.47
CA ASN A 147 23.64 20.78 19.88
C ASN A 147 22.82 19.53 20.24
N LYS A 148 23.05 18.98 21.43
CA LYS A 148 22.57 17.68 21.94
C LYS A 148 21.10 17.69 22.39
N GLY A 149 20.17 18.08 21.51
CA GLY A 149 18.75 18.04 21.84
C GLY A 149 17.83 18.19 20.63
N LEU A 150 16.64 17.63 20.74
CA LEU A 150 15.48 17.98 19.92
C LEU A 150 15.16 19.44 20.19
N ASP A 151 15.53 20.34 19.29
CA ASP A 151 14.89 21.63 19.22
C ASP A 151 13.76 21.55 18.18
N PRO A 152 12.50 21.30 18.61
CA PRO A 152 11.38 21.13 17.70
C PRO A 152 10.98 22.44 17.01
N SER A 153 11.50 23.58 17.49
CA SER A 153 11.28 24.92 16.94
C SER A 153 12.32 25.29 15.88
N SER A 154 13.41 24.52 15.76
CA SER A 154 14.41 24.76 14.74
C SER A 154 13.87 24.37 13.35
N ALA A 155 13.94 25.30 12.40
CA ALA A 155 13.53 25.04 11.01
C ALA A 155 14.29 23.85 10.38
N SER A 156 15.53 23.61 10.83
CA SER A 156 16.33 22.45 10.46
C SER A 156 15.65 21.14 10.87
N TYR A 157 15.06 21.04 12.06
CA TYR A 157 14.40 19.83 12.55
C TYR A 157 13.18 19.44 11.71
N GLY A 158 12.33 20.41 11.36
CA GLY A 158 11.20 20.19 10.46
C GLY A 158 11.63 19.64 9.10
N VAL A 159 12.70 20.20 8.53
CA VAL A 159 13.28 19.72 7.28
C VAL A 159 13.82 18.30 7.43
N SER A 160 14.52 17.99 8.53
CA SER A 160 14.99 16.62 8.83
C SER A 160 13.82 15.63 8.93
N ALA A 161 12.69 16.03 9.53
CA ALA A 161 11.49 15.20 9.60
C ALA A 161 10.87 14.92 8.22
N ILE A 162 10.84 15.90 7.32
CA ILE A 162 10.40 15.70 5.93
C ILE A 162 11.31 14.69 5.21
N PHE A 163 12.63 14.86 5.29
CA PHE A 163 13.58 13.93 4.68
C PHE A 163 13.45 12.52 5.28
N ALA A 164 13.26 12.42 6.59
CA ALA A 164 13.04 11.14 7.25
C ALA A 164 11.77 10.45 6.74
N ILE A 165 10.66 11.18 6.60
CA ILE A 165 9.43 10.65 6.00
C ILE A 165 9.68 10.23 4.55
N PHE A 166 10.40 11.03 3.75
CA PHE A 166 10.73 10.70 2.36
C PHE A 166 11.52 9.40 2.23
N PHE A 167 12.64 9.25 2.93
CA PHE A 167 13.50 8.06 2.85
C PHE A 167 12.83 6.83 3.45
N THR A 168 12.10 6.99 4.55
CA THR A 168 11.29 5.88 5.12
C THR A 168 10.23 5.42 4.13
N SER A 169 9.56 6.38 3.45
CA SER A 169 8.59 6.07 2.38
C SER A 169 9.24 5.33 1.22
N LEU A 170 10.45 5.72 0.81
CA LEU A 170 11.20 5.07 -0.25
C LEU A 170 11.52 3.61 0.11
N ILE A 171 11.97 3.34 1.33
CA ILE A 171 12.25 1.98 1.82
C ILE A 171 10.97 1.14 1.82
N ILE A 172 9.88 1.65 2.40
CA ILE A 172 8.58 0.97 2.44
C ILE A 172 8.11 0.65 1.02
N ARG A 173 8.23 1.59 0.09
CA ARG A 173 7.85 1.40 -1.32
C ARG A 173 8.75 0.40 -2.02
N GLY A 174 10.05 0.41 -1.76
CA GLY A 174 11.00 -0.58 -2.29
C GLY A 174 10.66 -2.00 -1.83
N ILE A 175 10.41 -2.19 -0.54
CA ILE A 175 9.99 -3.47 0.05
C ILE A 175 8.65 -3.93 -0.56
N THR A 176 7.65 -3.04 -0.57
CA THR A 176 6.33 -3.34 -1.13
C THR A 176 6.42 -3.68 -2.62
N LEU A 177 7.24 -2.97 -3.39
CA LEU A 177 7.49 -3.24 -4.80
C LEU A 177 8.11 -4.63 -5.01
N ALA A 178 9.11 -4.99 -4.21
CA ALA A 178 9.74 -6.30 -4.29
C ALA A 178 8.73 -7.45 -4.09
N PHE A 179 7.85 -7.30 -3.09
CA PHE A 179 6.80 -8.29 -2.83
C PHE A 179 5.66 -8.28 -3.86
N THR A 180 5.29 -7.10 -4.39
CA THR A 180 4.19 -6.95 -5.36
C THR A 180 4.61 -7.16 -6.81
N TRP A 181 5.92 -7.22 -7.14
CA TRP A 181 6.43 -7.29 -8.51
C TRP A 181 5.75 -8.35 -9.38
N LYS A 182 5.59 -9.56 -8.85
CA LYS A 182 4.94 -10.68 -9.57
C LYS A 182 3.45 -10.46 -9.73
N THR A 183 2.84 -9.82 -8.74
CA THR A 183 1.42 -9.49 -8.69
C THR A 183 1.09 -8.42 -9.74
N GLN A 184 1.94 -7.40 -9.88
CA GLN A 184 1.86 -6.38 -10.93
C GLN A 184 1.94 -7.01 -12.33
N ILE A 185 2.89 -7.93 -12.57
CA ILE A 185 3.00 -8.66 -13.85
C ILE A 185 1.72 -9.47 -14.15
N ASN A 186 1.12 -10.09 -13.13
CA ASN A 186 -0.14 -10.83 -13.32
C ASN A 186 -1.30 -9.90 -13.66
N GLN A 187 -1.39 -8.72 -13.03
CA GLN A 187 -2.39 -7.72 -13.38
C GLN A 187 -2.23 -7.24 -14.82
N GLU A 188 -1.00 -7.04 -15.30
CA GLU A 188 -0.74 -6.70 -16.69
C GLU A 188 -1.20 -7.78 -17.68
N LYS A 189 -0.94 -9.05 -17.37
CA LYS A 189 -1.43 -10.16 -18.19
C LYS A 189 -2.96 -10.19 -18.23
N MET A 190 -3.59 -9.94 -17.09
CA MET A 190 -5.05 -9.87 -16.99
C MET A 190 -5.62 -8.74 -17.85
N GLN A 191 -4.98 -7.58 -17.89
CA GLN A 191 -5.34 -6.50 -18.81
C GLN A 191 -5.22 -6.93 -20.29
N GLY A 192 -4.21 -7.75 -20.63
CA GLY A 192 -4.06 -8.32 -21.97
C GLY A 192 -5.17 -9.29 -22.38
N LEU A 193 -5.90 -9.87 -21.41
CA LEU A 193 -7.02 -10.79 -21.66
C LEU A 193 -8.39 -10.10 -21.72
N GLN A 194 -8.45 -8.77 -21.57
CA GLN A 194 -9.72 -8.04 -21.57
C GLN A 194 -10.60 -8.32 -22.81
N SER A 195 -9.98 -8.61 -23.97
CA SER A 195 -10.74 -9.00 -25.18
C SER A 195 -11.44 -10.34 -25.02
N LYS A 196 -10.68 -11.38 -24.66
CA LYS A 196 -11.22 -12.73 -24.45
C LYS A 196 -12.25 -12.76 -23.32
N GLN A 197 -12.05 -11.95 -22.27
CA GLN A 197 -13.04 -11.77 -21.21
C GLN A 197 -14.36 -11.20 -21.75
N ALA A 198 -14.28 -10.21 -22.65
CA ALA A 198 -15.47 -9.60 -23.24
C ALA A 198 -16.22 -10.55 -24.17
N GLU A 199 -15.52 -11.34 -24.97
CA GLU A 199 -16.11 -12.36 -25.85
C GLU A 199 -16.92 -13.39 -25.03
N ILE A 200 -16.35 -13.88 -23.92
CA ILE A 200 -17.08 -14.78 -23.00
C ILE A 200 -18.30 -14.04 -22.42
N GLN A 201 -18.16 -12.78 -22.01
CA GLN A 201 -19.28 -12.04 -21.45
C GLN A 201 -20.40 -11.78 -22.48
N GLU A 202 -20.08 -11.57 -23.75
CA GLU A 202 -21.06 -11.42 -24.83
C GLU A 202 -21.84 -12.71 -25.08
N LYS A 203 -21.17 -13.87 -25.05
CA LYS A 203 -21.79 -15.19 -25.23
C LYS A 203 -22.97 -15.43 -24.27
N TYR A 204 -22.92 -14.86 -23.06
CA TYR A 204 -23.94 -15.05 -22.02
C TYR A 204 -24.82 -13.81 -21.79
N LYS A 205 -24.68 -12.75 -22.60
CA LYS A 205 -25.34 -11.44 -22.37
C LYS A 205 -26.86 -11.51 -22.33
N ASN A 206 -27.45 -12.37 -23.16
CA ASN A 206 -28.90 -12.47 -23.31
C ASN A 206 -29.52 -13.50 -22.33
N SER A 207 -28.70 -14.10 -21.46
CA SER A 207 -29.16 -15.12 -20.52
C SER A 207 -29.35 -14.50 -19.14
N SER A 208 -30.61 -14.35 -18.70
CA SER A 208 -30.96 -13.90 -17.34
C SER A 208 -30.94 -15.04 -16.31
N ASP A 209 -30.83 -16.28 -16.77
CA ASP A 209 -30.81 -17.49 -15.94
C ASP A 209 -29.59 -17.51 -14.99
N PRO A 210 -29.78 -17.74 -13.67
CA PRO A 210 -28.69 -18.01 -12.72
C PRO A 210 -27.69 -19.06 -13.20
N SER A 211 -28.15 -20.10 -13.91
CA SER A 211 -27.29 -21.15 -14.44
C SER A 211 -26.30 -20.64 -15.50
N ALA A 212 -26.74 -19.67 -16.32
CA ALA A 212 -25.91 -19.07 -17.37
C ALA A 212 -24.82 -18.16 -16.77
N LYS A 213 -25.14 -17.43 -15.69
CA LYS A 213 -24.14 -16.63 -14.95
C LYS A 213 -23.08 -17.53 -14.30
N GLN A 214 -23.48 -18.67 -13.76
CA GLN A 214 -22.53 -19.65 -13.20
C GLN A 214 -21.62 -20.22 -14.30
N LYS A 215 -22.17 -20.61 -15.46
CA LYS A 215 -21.40 -21.06 -16.62
C LYS A 215 -20.41 -20.00 -17.12
N GLN A 216 -20.85 -18.74 -17.20
CA GLN A 216 -20.00 -17.61 -17.54
C GLN A 216 -18.81 -17.47 -16.57
N GLN A 217 -19.06 -17.57 -15.26
CA GLN A 217 -18.02 -17.50 -14.25
C GLN A 217 -17.02 -18.67 -14.36
N LEU A 218 -17.51 -19.88 -14.64
CA LEU A 218 -16.67 -21.06 -14.87
C LEU A 218 -15.82 -20.93 -16.13
N GLU A 219 -16.36 -20.43 -17.24
CA GLU A 219 -15.58 -20.18 -18.47
C GLU A 219 -14.49 -19.11 -18.23
N LEU A 220 -14.81 -18.03 -17.51
CA LEU A 220 -13.83 -17.01 -17.13
C LEU A 220 -12.72 -17.58 -16.23
N MET A 221 -13.07 -18.40 -15.23
CA MET A 221 -12.06 -19.08 -14.40
C MET A 221 -11.22 -20.06 -15.23
N GLY A 222 -11.83 -20.77 -16.18
CA GLY A 222 -11.14 -21.66 -17.12
C GLY A 222 -10.14 -20.90 -17.99
N LEU A 223 -10.52 -19.71 -18.49
CA LEU A 223 -9.61 -18.82 -19.22
C LEU A 223 -8.42 -18.40 -18.34
N TYR A 224 -8.66 -17.96 -17.10
CA TYR A 224 -7.59 -17.59 -16.18
C TYR A 224 -6.66 -18.75 -15.88
N LYS A 225 -7.21 -19.96 -15.68
CA LYS A 225 -6.43 -21.17 -15.45
C LYS A 225 -5.55 -21.54 -16.65
N LYS A 226 -6.10 -21.47 -17.87
CA LYS A 226 -5.36 -21.71 -19.13
C LYS A 226 -4.19 -20.74 -19.30
N GLU A 227 -4.39 -19.47 -18.95
CA GLU A 227 -3.37 -18.41 -19.10
C GLU A 227 -2.44 -18.29 -17.88
N GLY A 228 -2.65 -19.12 -16.85
CA GLY A 228 -1.85 -19.12 -15.62
C GLY A 228 -1.98 -17.84 -14.79
N ILE A 229 -3.16 -17.22 -14.81
CA ILE A 229 -3.46 -15.98 -14.10
C ILE A 229 -4.30 -16.31 -12.85
N SER A 230 -3.96 -15.67 -11.73
CA SER A 230 -4.77 -15.73 -10.51
C SER A 230 -5.59 -14.45 -10.40
N PRO A 231 -6.94 -14.50 -10.41
CA PRO A 231 -7.77 -13.31 -10.23
C PRO A 231 -7.59 -12.69 -8.84
N MET A 232 -7.19 -13.49 -7.84
CA MET A 232 -6.92 -13.02 -6.47
C MET A 232 -5.65 -12.18 -6.38
N SER A 233 -4.81 -12.14 -7.43
CA SER A 233 -3.58 -11.34 -7.41
C SER A 233 -3.90 -9.85 -7.24
N SER A 234 -4.99 -9.34 -7.84
CA SER A 234 -5.35 -7.93 -7.70
C SER A 234 -5.61 -7.55 -6.25
N LEU A 235 -6.34 -8.41 -5.52
CA LEU A 235 -6.67 -8.20 -4.12
C LEU A 235 -5.43 -8.32 -3.21
N ALA A 236 -4.55 -9.27 -3.53
CA ALA A 236 -3.31 -9.48 -2.78
C ALA A 236 -2.37 -8.27 -2.79
N THR A 237 -2.27 -7.52 -3.89
CA THR A 237 -1.46 -6.27 -3.92
C THR A 237 -1.98 -5.26 -2.90
N SER A 238 -3.29 -5.01 -2.88
CA SER A 238 -3.90 -4.03 -1.98
C SER A 238 -3.71 -4.42 -0.52
N PHE A 239 -3.94 -5.68 -0.16
CA PHE A 239 -3.73 -6.15 1.22
C PHE A 239 -2.28 -6.06 1.67
N LEU A 240 -1.34 -6.30 0.77
CA LEU A 240 0.09 -6.24 1.11
C LEU A 240 0.55 -4.80 1.41
N SER A 241 -0.08 -3.79 0.82
CA SER A 241 0.21 -2.38 1.11
C SER A 241 -0.44 -1.86 2.40
N MET A 242 -1.55 -2.47 2.85
CA MET A 242 -2.31 -1.97 4.00
C MET A 242 -1.51 -1.91 5.30
N PRO A 243 -0.75 -2.95 5.72
CA PRO A 243 0.03 -2.91 6.96
C PRO A 243 0.99 -1.74 7.02
N PHE A 244 1.66 -1.43 5.90
CA PHE A 244 2.59 -0.31 5.83
C PHE A 244 1.90 1.05 5.95
N LEU A 245 0.71 1.19 5.35
CA LEU A 245 -0.11 2.40 5.48
C LEU A 245 -0.51 2.65 6.93
N PHE A 246 -1.10 1.64 7.59
CA PHE A 246 -1.51 1.75 9.00
C PHE A 246 -0.33 1.92 9.95
N ALA A 247 0.80 1.30 9.63
CA ALA A 247 1.99 1.43 10.46
C ALA A 247 2.49 2.87 10.40
N MET A 248 2.54 3.47 9.21
CA MET A 248 2.97 4.85 9.07
C MET A 248 2.00 5.85 9.74
N PHE A 249 0.70 5.59 9.69
CA PHE A 249 -0.30 6.34 10.47
C PHE A 249 -0.02 6.26 11.98
N SER A 250 0.31 5.06 12.46
CA SER A 250 0.64 4.83 13.87
C SER A 250 1.97 5.48 14.27
N VAL A 251 2.98 5.43 13.41
CA VAL A 251 4.31 6.02 13.65
C VAL A 251 4.20 7.53 13.83
N VAL A 252 3.47 8.24 12.96
CA VAL A 252 3.29 9.70 13.05
C VAL A 252 2.60 10.10 14.36
N ARG A 253 1.64 9.29 14.83
CA ARG A 253 0.89 9.59 16.07
C ARG A 253 1.57 9.10 17.34
N ALA A 254 2.39 8.05 17.27
CA ALA A 254 2.97 7.42 18.45
C ALA A 254 4.42 7.85 18.70
N THR A 255 5.14 8.37 17.71
CA THR A 255 6.58 8.67 17.85
C THR A 255 6.80 10.09 18.32
N HIS A 256 7.50 10.27 19.46
CA HIS A 256 7.72 11.58 20.07
C HIS A 256 8.31 12.59 19.10
N ALA A 257 9.38 12.19 18.42
CA ALA A 257 10.08 13.00 17.41
C ALA A 257 9.13 13.61 16.35
N LEU A 258 8.11 12.86 15.92
CA LEU A 258 7.16 13.38 14.94
C LEU A 258 6.05 14.22 15.57
N LYS A 259 5.67 13.98 16.83
CA LYS A 259 4.64 14.77 17.50
C LYS A 259 5.07 16.22 17.68
N VAL A 260 6.33 16.43 18.05
CA VAL A 260 6.90 17.76 18.30
C VAL A 260 7.41 18.44 17.03
N ALA A 261 7.57 17.70 15.92
CA ALA A 261 8.08 18.25 14.68
C ALA A 261 7.13 19.28 14.06
N THR A 262 7.69 20.45 13.74
CA THR A 262 7.01 21.52 13.01
C THR A 262 7.75 21.81 11.69
N VAL A 263 7.00 21.99 10.61
CA VAL A 263 7.49 22.37 9.28
C VAL A 263 6.93 23.74 8.95
N GLY A 264 7.73 24.79 9.13
CA GLY A 264 7.23 26.15 9.06
C GLY A 264 6.17 26.38 10.13
N LYS A 265 4.91 26.61 9.73
CA LYS A 265 3.76 26.78 10.66
C LYS A 265 2.89 25.52 10.80
N ILE A 266 3.34 24.40 10.26
CA ILE A 266 2.55 23.15 10.20
C ILE A 266 3.15 22.15 11.19
N THR A 267 2.41 21.80 12.23
CA THR A 267 2.77 20.73 13.17
C THR A 267 2.38 19.38 12.57
N LEU A 268 3.26 18.38 12.63
CA LEU A 268 3.03 17.10 11.94
C LEU A 268 1.93 16.23 12.58
N VAL A 269 1.59 16.44 13.85
CA VAL A 269 0.52 15.70 14.54
C VAL A 269 -0.87 16.31 14.30
N GLU A 270 -0.94 17.58 13.93
CA GLU A 270 -2.21 18.30 13.73
C GLU A 270 -2.94 17.83 12.47
N VAL A 271 -4.27 17.87 12.52
CA VAL A 271 -5.15 17.45 11.41
C VAL A 271 -5.43 18.66 10.51
N PRO A 272 -5.04 18.64 9.21
CA PRO A 272 -5.19 19.80 8.33
C PRO A 272 -6.61 20.37 8.23
N PHE A 273 -7.63 19.51 8.18
CA PHE A 273 -9.02 19.96 8.05
C PHE A 273 -9.53 20.68 9.31
N GLU A 274 -9.16 20.21 10.50
CA GLU A 274 -9.54 20.86 11.75
C GLU A 274 -8.84 22.21 11.90
N GLN A 275 -7.56 22.28 11.51
CA GLN A 275 -6.80 23.52 11.51
C GLN A 275 -7.38 24.58 10.57
N ILE A 276 -7.84 24.19 9.38
CA ILE A 276 -8.51 25.11 8.45
C ILE A 276 -9.83 25.64 9.04
N LYS A 277 -10.63 24.79 9.69
CA LYS A 277 -11.87 25.24 10.37
C LYS A 277 -11.59 26.24 11.48
N GLN A 278 -10.44 26.13 12.13
CA GLN A 278 -9.96 27.05 13.18
C GLN A 278 -9.33 28.33 12.61
N GLY A 279 -9.30 28.50 11.28
CA GLY A 279 -8.74 29.69 10.61
C GLY A 279 -7.27 29.57 10.19
N ASN A 280 -6.62 28.44 10.41
CA ASN A 280 -5.23 28.20 10.02
C ASN A 280 -5.13 27.76 8.54
N TRP A 281 -5.32 28.73 7.64
CA TRP A 281 -5.32 28.52 6.18
C TRP A 281 -4.02 27.96 5.61
N ILE A 282 -2.90 28.02 6.35
CA ILE A 282 -1.64 27.43 5.91
C ILE A 282 -1.77 25.91 5.63
N TYR A 283 -2.64 25.21 6.36
CA TYR A 283 -2.91 23.79 6.16
C TYR A 283 -3.63 23.47 4.84
N LEU A 284 -4.25 24.47 4.19
CA LEU A 284 -4.84 24.32 2.87
C LEU A 284 -3.76 23.97 1.82
N THR A 285 -2.54 24.49 1.98
CA THR A 285 -1.42 24.20 1.08
C THR A 285 -1.13 22.70 1.01
N LEU A 286 -1.18 21.99 2.15
CA LEU A 286 -1.05 20.54 2.17
C LEU A 286 -2.17 19.87 1.39
N ILE A 287 -3.43 20.22 1.67
CA ILE A 287 -4.61 19.60 1.04
C ILE A 287 -4.56 19.75 -0.48
N VAL A 288 -4.26 20.95 -0.98
CA VAL A 288 -4.16 21.23 -2.41
C VAL A 288 -3.04 20.44 -3.10
N ILE A 289 -2.01 20.02 -2.36
CA ILE A 289 -0.92 19.20 -2.91
C ILE A 289 -1.26 17.71 -2.81
N TYR A 290 -1.55 17.20 -1.61
CA TYR A 290 -1.61 15.75 -1.41
C TYR A 290 -2.89 15.12 -1.98
N LEU A 291 -4.04 15.81 -1.97
CA LEU A 291 -5.30 15.25 -2.50
C LEU A 291 -5.25 15.04 -4.01
N PRO A 292 -4.95 16.06 -4.85
CA PRO A 292 -4.87 15.85 -6.29
C PRO A 292 -3.81 14.81 -6.66
N LEU A 293 -2.66 14.83 -5.98
CA LEU A 293 -1.60 13.88 -6.23
C LEU A 293 -2.01 12.43 -5.91
N GLN A 294 -2.73 12.21 -4.82
CA GLN A 294 -3.30 10.91 -4.47
C GLN A 294 -4.36 10.45 -5.49
N ILE A 295 -5.25 11.36 -5.92
CA ILE A 295 -6.27 11.07 -6.95
C ILE A 295 -5.60 10.69 -8.27
N ILE A 296 -4.61 11.46 -8.72
CA ILE A 296 -3.84 11.17 -9.93
C ILE A 296 -3.15 9.81 -9.80
N SER A 297 -2.49 9.55 -8.67
CA SER A 297 -1.80 8.28 -8.40
C SER A 297 -2.73 7.08 -8.52
N MET A 298 -3.97 7.22 -8.05
CA MET A 298 -4.99 6.19 -8.10
C MET A 298 -5.57 6.00 -9.52
N LEU A 299 -5.86 7.08 -10.25
CA LEU A 299 -6.50 7.02 -11.57
C LEU A 299 -5.51 6.76 -12.73
N LEU A 300 -4.22 7.05 -12.55
CA LEU A 300 -3.20 6.94 -13.58
C LEU A 300 -3.15 5.57 -14.28
N PRO A 301 -3.21 4.40 -13.59
CA PRO A 301 -3.21 3.11 -14.27
C PRO A 301 -4.40 2.93 -15.23
N MET A 302 -5.55 3.54 -14.94
CA MET A 302 -6.74 3.51 -15.78
C MET A 302 -6.60 4.48 -16.96
N ILE A 303 -6.13 5.70 -16.69
CA ILE A 303 -5.88 6.73 -17.72
C ILE A 303 -4.92 6.17 -18.80
N LEU A 304 -3.82 5.55 -18.38
CA LEU A 304 -2.87 4.91 -19.30
C LEU A 304 -3.47 3.75 -20.09
N GLN A 305 -4.45 3.03 -19.53
CA GLN A 305 -5.17 1.98 -20.28
C GLN A 305 -6.09 2.56 -21.36
N MET A 306 -6.69 3.73 -21.11
CA MET A 306 -7.55 4.40 -22.07
C MET A 306 -6.75 4.92 -23.28
N PHE A 307 -5.59 5.52 -23.05
CA PHE A 307 -4.75 6.05 -24.13
C PHE A 307 -4.17 4.97 -25.06
N LYS A 308 -4.11 3.69 -24.65
CA LYS A 308 -3.56 2.60 -25.48
C LYS A 308 -4.50 2.03 -26.53
N LYS A 309 -5.82 2.14 -26.34
CA LYS A 309 -6.75 1.54 -27.28
C LYS A 309 -6.89 2.44 -28.51
N LYS A 310 -6.34 1.99 -29.65
CA LYS A 310 -6.84 2.47 -30.94
C LYS A 310 -8.32 2.08 -31.05
N PRO A 311 -9.20 2.95 -31.55
CA PRO A 311 -10.65 2.74 -31.60
C PRO A 311 -11.08 1.70 -32.65
N LYS A 312 -10.41 0.55 -32.73
CA LYS A 312 -10.91 -0.58 -33.52
C LYS A 312 -11.84 -1.41 -32.62
N LEU A 313 -13.14 -1.20 -32.85
CA LEU A 313 -14.28 -2.02 -32.39
C LEU A 313 -14.15 -2.48 -30.93
N GLU A 314 -14.11 -1.53 -30.00
CA GLU A 314 -14.36 -1.85 -28.60
C GLU A 314 -15.84 -2.22 -28.45
N SER A 315 -16.12 -3.50 -28.23
CA SER A 315 -17.48 -4.01 -27.96
C SER A 315 -18.18 -3.18 -26.87
N GLU A 316 -19.50 -3.00 -27.00
CA GLU A 316 -20.35 -2.36 -25.98
C GLU A 316 -20.18 -3.01 -24.59
N GLN A 317 -19.86 -4.31 -24.56
CA GLN A 317 -19.58 -5.05 -23.33
C GLN A 317 -18.28 -4.58 -22.66
N GLN A 318 -17.22 -4.34 -23.44
CA GLN A 318 -15.94 -3.80 -22.93
C GLN A 318 -16.11 -2.40 -22.34
N LYS A 319 -16.91 -1.55 -23.01
CA LYS A 319 -17.22 -0.21 -22.50
C LYS A 319 -17.95 -0.28 -21.16
N LYS A 320 -18.96 -1.15 -21.04
CA LYS A 320 -19.71 -1.35 -19.79
C LYS A 320 -18.82 -1.90 -18.66
N ALA A 321 -17.97 -2.88 -18.94
CA ALA A 321 -17.03 -3.43 -17.96
C ALA A 321 -16.04 -2.37 -17.46
N ARG A 322 -15.47 -1.56 -18.37
CA ARG A 322 -14.59 -0.44 -17.99
C ARG A 322 -15.32 0.62 -17.17
N LYS A 323 -16.52 1.03 -17.59
CA LYS A 323 -17.34 2.00 -16.83
C LYS A 323 -17.63 1.49 -15.41
N LYS A 324 -17.97 0.21 -15.26
CA LYS A 324 -18.18 -0.42 -13.94
C LYS A 324 -16.91 -0.39 -13.09
N GLN A 325 -15.74 -0.65 -13.68
CA GLN A 325 -14.46 -0.55 -12.99
C GLN A 325 -14.16 0.89 -12.55
N LEU A 326 -14.45 1.88 -13.40
CA LEU A 326 -14.29 3.30 -13.07
C LEU A 326 -15.21 3.73 -11.93
N ILE A 327 -16.49 3.35 -11.97
CA ILE A 327 -17.46 3.66 -10.91
C ILE A 327 -17.00 3.05 -9.57
N MET A 328 -16.63 1.77 -9.56
CA MET A 328 -16.09 1.11 -8.36
C MET A 328 -14.87 1.87 -7.79
N GLN A 329 -14.00 2.36 -8.66
CA GLN A 329 -12.81 3.10 -8.27
C GLN A 329 -13.15 4.49 -7.70
N ILE A 330 -14.10 5.20 -8.29
CA ILE A 330 -14.61 6.47 -7.78
C ILE A 330 -15.31 6.28 -6.43
N VAL A 331 -16.12 5.24 -6.27
CA VAL A 331 -16.77 4.93 -4.98
C VAL A 331 -15.71 4.70 -3.89
N PHE A 332 -14.69 3.90 -4.16
CA PHE A 332 -13.60 3.69 -3.22
C PHE A 332 -12.83 4.99 -2.92
N MET A 333 -12.63 5.84 -3.93
CA MET A 333 -12.00 7.16 -3.76
C MET A 333 -12.82 8.06 -2.84
N VAL A 334 -14.14 8.12 -3.01
CA VAL A 334 -15.03 8.92 -2.15
C VAL A 334 -15.00 8.42 -0.71
N VAL A 335 -15.06 7.10 -0.49
CA VAL A 335 -14.90 6.50 0.85
C VAL A 335 -13.54 6.87 1.46
N PHE A 336 -12.47 6.81 0.66
CA PHE A 336 -11.13 7.15 1.10
C PHE A 336 -10.99 8.65 1.46
N LEU A 337 -11.71 9.55 0.79
CA LEU A 337 -11.72 10.98 1.14
C LEU A 337 -12.22 11.23 2.57
N PHE A 338 -13.20 10.47 3.06
CA PHE A 338 -13.64 10.58 4.46
C PHE A 338 -12.55 10.20 5.46
N VAL A 339 -11.74 9.18 5.14
CA VAL A 339 -10.59 8.79 5.97
C VAL A 339 -9.54 9.91 5.99
N VAL A 340 -9.26 10.47 4.82
CA VAL A 340 -8.29 11.55 4.61
C VAL A 340 -8.63 12.81 5.42
N PHE A 341 -9.90 13.10 5.67
CA PHE A 341 -10.29 14.29 6.44
C PHE A 341 -9.81 14.26 7.90
N ASN A 342 -9.49 13.08 8.43
CA ASN A 342 -9.13 12.87 9.84
C ASN A 342 -7.64 12.54 10.05
N ILE A 343 -6.81 12.64 9.01
CA ILE A 343 -5.39 12.28 9.09
C ILE A 343 -4.52 13.43 9.60
N ALA A 344 -3.44 13.08 10.31
CA ALA A 344 -2.43 14.03 10.76
C ALA A 344 -1.54 14.50 9.60
N SER A 345 -0.99 15.71 9.71
CA SER A 345 -0.18 16.36 8.66
C SER A 345 1.06 15.57 8.25
N GLY A 346 1.72 14.86 9.18
CA GLY A 346 2.84 13.97 8.86
C GLY A 346 2.43 12.79 7.97
N VAL A 347 1.19 12.29 8.12
CA VAL A 347 0.63 11.25 7.23
C VAL A 347 0.31 11.83 5.86
N ALA A 348 -0.14 13.09 5.79
CA ALA A 348 -0.35 13.78 4.53
C ALA A 348 0.97 13.92 3.74
N ILE A 349 2.05 14.32 4.41
CA ILE A 349 3.39 14.40 3.82
C ILE A 349 3.85 13.02 3.32
N TYR A 350 3.64 11.96 4.12
CA TYR A 350 3.88 10.59 3.67
C TYR A 350 3.12 10.29 2.38
N TRP A 351 1.83 10.63 2.28
CA TRP A 351 1.06 10.40 1.06
C TRP A 351 1.53 11.21 -0.15
N ILE A 352 2.08 12.41 0.04
CA ILE A 352 2.71 13.15 -1.06
C ILE A 352 3.82 12.29 -1.68
N PHE A 353 4.79 11.86 -0.87
CA PHE A 353 5.91 11.06 -1.37
C PHE A 353 5.45 9.69 -1.88
N SER A 354 4.57 9.02 -1.14
CA SER A 354 4.04 7.71 -1.48
C SER A 354 3.27 7.74 -2.81
N SER A 355 2.47 8.78 -3.05
CA SER A 355 1.75 9.00 -4.31
C SER A 355 2.69 9.28 -5.46
N THR A 356 3.69 10.13 -5.26
CA THR A 356 4.76 10.40 -6.24
C THR A 356 5.48 9.12 -6.64
N PHE A 357 5.91 8.31 -5.68
CA PHE A 357 6.54 7.02 -5.97
C PHE A 357 5.62 6.07 -6.73
N GLN A 358 4.34 6.02 -6.38
CA GLN A 358 3.36 5.20 -7.08
C GLN A 358 3.14 5.66 -8.54
N ILE A 359 3.13 6.98 -8.78
CA ILE A 359 3.04 7.56 -10.13
C ILE A 359 4.29 7.16 -10.94
N LEU A 360 5.48 7.41 -10.39
CA LEU A 360 6.76 7.05 -11.02
C LEU A 360 6.85 5.55 -11.30
N GLN A 361 6.42 4.71 -10.35
CA GLN A 361 6.36 3.27 -10.51
C GLN A 361 5.42 2.87 -11.65
N THR A 362 4.21 3.45 -11.70
CA THR A 362 3.21 3.15 -12.73
C THR A 362 3.70 3.54 -14.13
N LEU A 363 4.31 4.73 -14.27
CA LEU A 363 4.94 5.18 -15.50
C LEU A 363 6.14 4.29 -15.88
N GLY A 364 6.95 3.90 -14.90
CA GLY A 364 8.09 3.00 -15.11
C GLY A 364 7.68 1.63 -15.63
N PHE A 365 6.67 0.98 -15.03
CA PHE A 365 6.11 -0.28 -15.54
C PHE A 365 5.56 -0.13 -16.96
N HIS A 366 4.84 0.96 -17.20
CA HIS A 366 4.30 1.26 -18.53
C HIS A 366 5.40 1.37 -19.60
N TYR A 367 6.46 2.11 -19.31
CA TYR A 367 7.61 2.28 -20.20
C TYR A 367 8.39 0.96 -20.42
N LEU A 368 8.66 0.20 -19.36
CA LEU A 368 9.31 -1.12 -19.44
C LEU A 368 8.49 -2.12 -20.28
N LYS A 369 7.16 -2.02 -20.25
CA LYS A 369 6.28 -2.85 -21.06
C LYS A 369 6.36 -2.48 -22.55
N GLU A 370 6.26 -1.20 -22.89
CA GLU A 370 6.29 -0.76 -24.29
C GLU A 370 7.61 -1.08 -24.97
N THR A 371 8.72 -0.90 -24.26
CA THR A 371 10.05 -1.30 -24.74
C THR A 371 10.14 -2.81 -24.98
N ARG A 372 9.62 -3.65 -24.07
CA ARG A 372 9.56 -5.11 -24.25
C ARG A 372 8.71 -5.52 -25.45
N VAL A 373 7.50 -4.97 -25.60
CA VAL A 373 6.61 -5.26 -26.74
C VAL A 373 7.26 -4.86 -28.06
N SER A 374 7.87 -3.69 -28.11
CA SER A 374 8.56 -3.18 -29.32
C SER A 374 9.75 -4.07 -29.71
N ARG A 375 10.55 -4.52 -28.72
CA ARG A 375 11.64 -5.49 -28.93
C ARG A 375 11.12 -6.83 -29.47
N MET A 376 10.03 -7.34 -28.91
CA MET A 376 9.40 -8.58 -29.36
C MET A 376 8.85 -8.47 -30.79
N LYS A 377 8.22 -7.34 -31.14
CA LYS A 377 7.73 -7.08 -32.51
C LYS A 377 8.87 -7.07 -33.52
N LYS A 378 9.94 -6.32 -33.23
CA LYS A 378 11.16 -6.29 -34.07
C LYS A 378 11.79 -7.69 -34.23
N LYS A 379 11.83 -8.49 -33.16
CA LYS A 379 12.34 -9.88 -33.23
C LYS A 379 11.48 -10.78 -34.13
N ARG A 380 10.14 -10.67 -34.03
CA ARG A 380 9.21 -11.41 -34.90
C ARG A 380 9.33 -11.00 -36.37
N GLU A 381 9.47 -9.71 -36.64
CA GLU A 381 9.66 -9.18 -37.99
C GLU A 381 10.96 -9.69 -38.63
N LYS A 382 12.08 -9.66 -37.89
CA LYS A 382 13.35 -10.26 -38.32
C LYS A 382 13.23 -11.76 -38.61
N LEU A 383 12.51 -12.51 -37.77
CA LEU A 383 12.27 -13.95 -37.99
C LEU A 383 11.42 -14.19 -39.24
N ASN A 384 10.38 -13.39 -39.47
CA ASN A 384 9.54 -13.50 -40.66
C ASN A 384 10.33 -13.18 -41.94
N ILE A 385 11.18 -12.15 -41.93
CA ILE A 385 12.06 -11.82 -43.06
C ILE A 385 13.04 -12.98 -43.31
N LYS A 386 13.67 -13.52 -42.26
CA LYS A 386 14.57 -14.68 -42.37
C LYS A 386 13.87 -15.91 -42.94
N ASN A 387 12.64 -16.19 -42.51
CA ASN A 387 11.88 -17.33 -43.02
C ASN A 387 11.46 -17.12 -44.48
N LYS A 388 11.09 -15.90 -44.87
CA LYS A 388 10.81 -15.56 -46.28
C LYS A 388 12.04 -15.69 -47.17
N THR A 389 13.21 -15.23 -46.72
CA THR A 389 14.45 -15.37 -47.49
C THR A 389 14.93 -16.82 -47.59
N LEU A 390 14.76 -17.63 -46.53
CA LEU A 390 15.01 -19.07 -46.58
C LEU A 390 14.07 -19.78 -47.56
N ALA A 391 12.77 -19.48 -47.51
CA ALA A 391 11.79 -20.05 -48.44
C ALA A 391 12.10 -19.69 -49.91
N ALA A 392 12.50 -18.44 -50.18
CA ALA A 392 12.88 -18.00 -51.52
C ALA A 392 14.17 -18.69 -52.04
N LYS A 393 15.14 -18.96 -51.16
CA LYS A 393 16.34 -19.73 -51.54
C LYS A 393 16.01 -21.18 -51.89
N VAL A 394 15.20 -21.85 -51.06
CA VAL A 394 14.77 -23.23 -51.32
C VAL A 394 13.98 -23.34 -52.63
N SER A 395 13.11 -22.38 -52.94
CA SER A 395 12.39 -22.37 -54.22
C SER A 395 13.31 -22.18 -55.42
N ASN A 396 14.34 -21.34 -55.32
CA ASN A 396 15.31 -21.14 -56.40
C ASN A 396 16.20 -22.37 -56.60
N ASP A 397 16.67 -23.00 -55.53
CA ASP A 397 17.46 -24.24 -55.61
C ASP A 397 16.66 -25.41 -56.21
N SER A 398 15.34 -25.46 -55.97
CA SER A 398 14.46 -26.47 -56.58
C SER A 398 14.19 -26.23 -58.07
N LYS A 399 14.24 -24.98 -58.53
CA LYS A 399 14.10 -24.62 -59.96
C LYS A 399 15.37 -24.88 -60.75
N ASN A 400 16.56 -24.74 -60.13
CA ASN A 400 17.84 -25.05 -60.77
C ASN A 400 18.18 -26.54 -60.82
N LYS A 401 17.37 -27.42 -60.20
CA LYS A 401 17.55 -28.88 -60.19
C LYS A 401 16.61 -29.64 -61.14
N LYS A 402 15.71 -28.94 -61.82
CA LYS A 402 14.93 -29.45 -62.96
C LYS A 402 15.50 -28.83 -64.23
#